data_AF-A0A832SSB9-F1
#
_entry.id   AF-A0A832SSB9-F1
#
_cell.length_a   1.000
_cell.length_b   1.000
_cell.length_c   1.000
_cell.angle_alpha   90.00
_cell.angle_beta   90.00
_cell.angle_gamma   90.00
#
_symmetry.space_group_name_H-M   'P 1'
#
loop_
_entity.id
_entity.type
_entity.pdbx_description
1 polymer ?
#
loop_
_entity_poly.entity_id
_entity_poly.type
_entity_poly.pdbx_seq_one_letter_code
_entity_poly.pdbx_strand_id
1 'polypeptide(L)'
;MEEEPTDIIVLGAIKKGAKKFDKIRSKTGIDPAELNQILEKLEERGFIKVEKKKGFLGGEKIELKVTEKGDNELQQRIHEMEQKWNQMLQMYKLGDKKKLEEFMGNNKSDFAMMMFFGVMNMMMFSSMFSMIGASMNDYVPPDQVPPGADNQMSDADPGNNGMDGSDSGDYGGGLGGGLDGGIGDIGF
;
A
#
# COMPACT_ATOMS: atom_id res chain seq x y z
N MET A 1 23.45 -1.17 -5.74
CA MET A 1 22.50 -0.35 -6.51
C MET A 1 21.44 0.08 -5.54
N GLU A 2 21.14 1.37 -5.48
CA GLU A 2 19.94 1.82 -4.77
C GLU A 2 18.71 1.25 -5.49
N GLU A 3 17.73 0.79 -4.72
CA GLU A 3 16.44 0.34 -5.27
C GLU A 3 15.67 1.59 -5.71
N GLU A 4 15.05 1.53 -6.90
CA GLU A 4 14.20 2.63 -7.34
C GLU A 4 12.97 2.69 -6.44
N PRO A 5 12.42 3.88 -6.13
CA PRO A 5 11.21 4.01 -5.33
C PRO A 5 10.05 3.14 -5.80
N THR A 6 9.91 2.98 -7.12
CA THR A 6 8.89 2.16 -7.77
C THR A 6 9.09 0.66 -7.53
N ASP A 7 10.34 0.17 -7.44
CA ASP A 7 10.65 -1.23 -7.11
C ASP A 7 10.13 -1.59 -5.72
N ILE A 8 10.41 -0.73 -4.74
CA ILE A 8 9.99 -0.91 -3.34
C ILE A 8 8.47 -0.86 -3.23
N ILE A 9 7.80 0.04 -3.94
CA ILE A 9 6.33 0.13 -4.01
C ILE A 9 5.73 -1.18 -4.55
N VAL A 10 6.27 -1.74 -5.64
CA VAL A 10 5.81 -3.03 -6.19
C VAL A 10 6.02 -4.17 -5.19
N LEU A 11 7.20 -4.24 -4.57
CA LEU A 11 7.49 -5.23 -3.54
C LEU A 11 6.51 -5.15 -2.37
N GLY A 12 6.22 -3.93 -1.92
CA GLY A 12 5.21 -3.63 -0.91
C GLY A 12 3.80 -4.03 -1.31
N ALA A 13 3.39 -3.79 -2.56
CA ALA A 13 2.09 -4.21 -3.07
C ALA A 13 1.90 -5.74 -3.01
N ILE A 14 2.94 -6.49 -3.39
CA ILE A 14 2.95 -7.95 -3.35
C ILE A 14 2.86 -8.43 -1.89
N LYS A 15 3.65 -7.83 -0.98
CA LYS A 15 3.57 -8.11 0.47
C LYS A 15 2.17 -7.87 1.03
N LYS A 16 1.51 -6.78 0.61
CA LYS A 16 0.11 -6.43 0.95
C LYS A 16 -0.95 -7.26 0.19
N GLY A 17 -0.56 -8.38 -0.43
CA GLY A 17 -1.46 -9.38 -1.00
C GLY A 17 -1.82 -9.23 -2.48
N ALA A 18 -1.22 -8.28 -3.21
CA ALA A 18 -1.36 -8.20 -4.67
C ALA A 18 -0.50 -9.28 -5.34
N LYS A 19 -1.01 -10.51 -5.39
CA LYS A 19 -0.26 -11.69 -5.86
C LYS A 19 -0.29 -11.91 -7.39
N LYS A 20 -0.96 -11.03 -8.14
CA LYS A 20 -1.15 -11.15 -9.60
C LYS A 20 -0.79 -9.83 -10.27
N PHE A 21 -0.27 -9.89 -11.49
CA PHE A 21 0.13 -8.73 -12.29
C PHE A 21 -0.95 -7.62 -12.30
N ASP A 22 -2.18 -7.92 -12.73
CA ASP A 22 -3.25 -6.92 -12.81
C ASP A 22 -3.60 -6.29 -11.46
N LYS A 23 -3.50 -7.07 -10.37
CA LYS A 23 -3.74 -6.55 -9.03
C LYS A 23 -2.62 -5.62 -8.57
N ILE A 24 -1.38 -5.92 -8.93
CA ILE A 24 -0.23 -5.07 -8.61
C ILE A 24 -0.39 -3.76 -9.37
N ARG A 25 -0.57 -3.83 -10.69
CA ARG A 25 -0.84 -2.68 -11.55
C ARG A 25 -1.95 -1.79 -11.02
N SER A 26 -3.09 -2.37 -10.67
CA SER A 26 -4.22 -1.60 -10.13
C SER A 26 -3.92 -0.92 -8.80
N LYS A 27 -3.05 -1.51 -7.96
CA LYS A 27 -2.67 -0.92 -6.66
C LYS A 27 -1.56 0.12 -6.78
N THR A 28 -0.67 -0.01 -7.76
CA THR A 28 0.51 0.85 -7.89
C THR A 28 0.34 1.94 -8.94
N GLY A 29 -0.54 1.76 -9.94
CA GLY A 29 -0.71 2.69 -11.06
C GLY A 29 0.37 2.60 -12.14
N ILE A 30 1.33 1.69 -12.00
CA ILE A 30 2.50 1.56 -12.89
C ILE A 30 2.10 1.01 -14.25
N ASP A 31 2.74 1.49 -15.32
CA ASP A 31 2.53 1.00 -16.69
C ASP A 31 2.86 -0.51 -16.82
N PRO A 32 2.14 -1.29 -17.65
CA PRO A 32 2.43 -2.71 -17.81
C PRO A 32 3.87 -3.05 -18.22
N ALA A 33 4.49 -2.29 -19.11
CA ALA A 33 5.85 -2.57 -19.58
C ALA A 33 6.86 -2.33 -18.46
N GLU A 34 6.73 -1.22 -17.74
CA GLU A 34 7.55 -0.90 -16.57
C GLU A 34 7.36 -1.93 -15.46
N LEU A 35 6.11 -2.31 -15.17
CA LEU A 35 5.81 -3.30 -14.13
C LEU A 35 6.45 -4.65 -14.44
N ASN A 36 6.47 -5.09 -15.69
CA ASN A 36 7.17 -6.33 -16.07
C ASN A 36 8.67 -6.25 -15.78
N GLN A 37 9.32 -5.14 -16.15
CA GLN A 37 10.76 -4.94 -15.89
C GLN A 37 11.07 -4.94 -14.40
N ILE A 38 10.23 -4.30 -13.58
CA ILE A 38 10.37 -4.30 -12.12
C ILE A 38 10.22 -5.72 -11.57
N LEU A 39 9.21 -6.47 -12.01
CA LEU A 39 8.98 -7.84 -11.53
C LEU A 39 10.14 -8.78 -11.89
N GLU A 40 10.68 -8.69 -13.11
CA GLU A 40 11.87 -9.43 -13.53
C GLU A 40 13.07 -9.09 -12.62
N LYS A 41 13.34 -7.79 -12.42
CA LYS A 41 14.41 -7.30 -11.56
C LYS A 41 14.27 -7.79 -10.10
N LEU A 42 13.06 -7.76 -9.54
CA LEU A 42 12.78 -8.23 -8.17
C LEU A 42 12.96 -9.75 -8.05
N GLU A 43 12.62 -10.52 -9.09
CA GLU A 43 12.82 -11.96 -9.13
C GLU A 43 14.31 -12.32 -9.25
N GLU A 44 15.04 -11.67 -10.15
CA GLU A 44 16.51 -11.83 -10.31
C GLU A 44 17.26 -11.50 -9.02
N ARG A 45 16.79 -10.51 -8.26
CA ARG A 45 17.35 -10.15 -6.94
C ARG A 45 16.98 -11.14 -5.83
N GLY A 46 16.06 -12.06 -6.10
CA GLY A 46 15.53 -13.02 -5.14
C GLY A 46 14.63 -12.38 -4.08
N PHE A 47 14.04 -11.21 -4.36
CA PHE A 47 13.10 -10.54 -3.47
C PHE A 47 11.68 -11.07 -3.61
N ILE A 48 11.35 -11.59 -4.79
CA ILE A 48 10.09 -12.27 -5.04
C ILE A 48 10.34 -13.64 -5.68
N LYS A 49 9.31 -14.47 -5.68
CA LYS A 49 9.28 -15.76 -6.38
C LYS A 49 7.90 -16.02 -6.98
N VAL A 50 7.90 -16.72 -8.10
CA VAL A 50 6.69 -17.23 -8.74
C VAL A 50 6.32 -18.58 -8.13
N GLU A 51 5.11 -18.69 -7.58
CA GLU A 51 4.54 -19.96 -7.10
C GLU A 51 3.40 -20.43 -8.00
N LYS A 52 3.47 -21.71 -8.38
CA LYS A 52 2.42 -22.41 -9.11
C LYS A 52 1.58 -23.21 -8.13
N LYS A 53 0.28 -22.95 -8.07
CA LYS A 53 -0.67 -23.63 -7.18
C LYS A 53 -1.80 -24.25 -7.98
N LYS A 54 -2.41 -25.29 -7.42
CA LYS A 54 -3.66 -25.84 -7.97
C LYS A 54 -4.82 -24.90 -7.64
N GLY A 55 -5.53 -24.45 -8.67
CA GLY A 55 -6.75 -23.64 -8.58
C GLY A 55 -7.97 -24.48 -8.23
N PHE A 56 -9.02 -23.82 -7.75
CA PHE A 56 -10.26 -24.46 -7.29
C PHE A 56 -10.99 -25.26 -8.39
N LEU A 57 -10.81 -24.88 -9.66
CA LEU A 57 -11.35 -25.59 -10.84
C LEU A 57 -10.35 -26.55 -11.48
N GLY A 58 -9.28 -26.93 -10.77
CA GLY A 58 -8.26 -27.87 -11.26
C GLY A 58 -7.18 -27.27 -12.19
N GLY A 59 -7.32 -26.02 -12.63
CA GLY A 59 -6.31 -25.31 -13.41
C GLY A 59 -5.14 -24.77 -12.58
N GLU A 60 -4.03 -24.41 -13.23
CA GLU A 60 -2.84 -23.85 -12.57
C GLU A 60 -3.04 -22.35 -12.25
N LYS A 61 -2.70 -21.93 -11.03
CA LYS A 61 -2.75 -20.55 -10.57
C LYS A 61 -1.34 -20.09 -10.27
N ILE A 62 -0.88 -19.08 -11.01
CA ILE A 62 0.40 -18.42 -10.79
C ILE A 62 0.19 -17.28 -9.80
N GLU A 63 0.99 -17.27 -8.73
CA GLU A 63 0.99 -16.22 -7.70
C GLU A 63 2.42 -15.74 -7.43
N LEU A 64 2.60 -14.43 -7.32
CA LEU A 64 3.83 -13.82 -6.83
C LEU A 64 3.84 -13.79 -5.31
N LYS A 65 4.99 -14.11 -4.71
CA LYS A 65 5.22 -13.98 -3.28
C LYS A 65 6.54 -13.28 -3.00
N VAL A 66 6.56 -12.48 -1.94
CA VAL A 66 7.78 -11.92 -1.35
C VAL A 66 8.56 -13.02 -0.64
N THR A 67 9.88 -13.03 -0.81
CA THR A 67 10.80 -13.91 -0.07
C THR A 67 11.18 -13.29 1.27
N GLU A 68 11.83 -14.03 2.16
CA GLU A 68 12.37 -13.48 3.40
C GLU A 68 13.36 -12.33 3.15
N LYS A 69 14.22 -12.49 2.13
CA LYS A 69 15.16 -11.44 1.70
C LYS A 69 14.43 -10.17 1.25
N GLY A 70 13.38 -10.32 0.44
CA GLY A 70 12.57 -9.18 0.00
C GLY A 70 11.80 -8.53 1.15
N ASP A 71 11.32 -9.31 2.12
CA ASP A 71 10.64 -8.78 3.29
C ASP A 71 11.59 -7.96 4.17
N ASN A 72 12.80 -8.46 4.39
CA ASN A 72 13.83 -7.76 5.16
C ASN A 72 14.23 -6.43 4.50
N GLU A 73 14.45 -6.42 3.17
CA GLU A 73 14.72 -5.19 2.42
C GLU A 73 13.56 -4.20 2.58
N LEU A 74 12.32 -4.67 2.42
CA LEU A 74 11.13 -3.84 2.54
C LEU A 74 11.01 -3.21 3.93
N GLN A 75 11.22 -3.98 5.01
CA GLN A 75 11.18 -3.46 6.38
C GLN A 75 12.27 -2.43 6.63
N GLN A 76 13.48 -2.64 6.10
CA GLN A 76 14.56 -1.67 6.21
C GLN A 76 14.18 -0.34 5.54
N ARG A 77 13.61 -0.38 4.33
CA ARG A 77 13.16 0.83 3.63
C ARG A 77 12.04 1.56 4.36
N ILE A 78 11.08 0.83 4.93
CA ILE A 78 10.02 1.43 5.76
C ILE A 78 10.62 2.13 6.97
N HIS A 79 11.58 1.50 7.65
CA HIS A 79 12.25 2.10 8.80
C HIS A 79 13.03 3.37 8.43
N GLU A 80 13.78 3.35 7.31
CA GLU A 80 14.49 4.53 6.79
C GLU A 80 13.52 5.69 6.53
N MET A 81 12.35 5.40 5.96
CA MET A 81 11.30 6.40 5.74
C MET A 81 10.73 6.95 7.05
N GLU A 82 10.47 6.11 8.04
CA GLU A 82 9.99 6.54 9.36
C GLU A 82 10.98 7.49 10.03
N GLN A 83 12.29 7.20 9.93
CA GLN A 83 13.33 8.09 10.45
C GLN A 83 13.33 9.45 9.75
N LYS A 84 13.27 9.45 8.41
CA LYS A 84 13.22 10.69 7.61
C LYS A 84 11.96 11.51 7.95
N TRP A 85 10.81 10.87 8.07
CA TRP A 85 9.56 11.54 8.47
C TRP A 85 9.66 12.15 9.88
N ASN A 86 10.23 11.43 10.84
CA ASN A 86 10.43 11.94 12.19
C ASN A 86 11.41 13.13 12.24
N GLN A 87 12.47 13.11 11.43
CA GLN A 87 13.38 14.25 11.30
C GLN A 87 12.66 15.48 10.75
N MET A 88 11.82 15.31 9.73
CA MET A 88 10.99 16.38 9.17
C MET A 88 10.03 16.97 10.21
N LEU A 89 9.37 16.13 11.00
CA LEU A 89 8.50 16.56 12.10
C LEU A 89 9.26 17.38 13.15
N GLN A 90 10.50 17.02 13.47
CA GLN A 90 11.32 17.79 14.39
C GLN A 90 11.65 19.17 13.83
N MET A 91 12.04 19.26 12.55
CA MET A 91 12.31 20.56 11.89
C MET A 91 11.07 21.45 11.86
N TYR A 92 9.90 20.87 11.55
CA TYR A 92 8.61 21.54 11.60
C TYR A 92 8.28 22.07 13.01
N LYS A 93 8.40 21.23 14.04
CA LYS A 93 8.15 21.62 15.44
C LYS A 93 9.07 22.74 15.93
N LEU A 94 10.31 22.77 15.45
CA LEU A 94 11.29 23.80 15.79
C LEU A 94 11.07 25.12 15.04
N GLY A 95 10.18 25.16 14.05
CA GLY A 95 9.93 26.37 13.27
C GLY A 95 11.02 26.70 12.23
N ASP A 96 11.99 25.79 11.99
CA ASP A 96 13.15 26.03 11.12
C ASP A 96 12.79 25.82 9.64
N LYS A 97 12.14 26.83 9.05
CA LYS A 97 11.63 26.78 7.67
C LYS A 97 12.70 26.43 6.64
N LYS A 98 13.91 26.99 6.78
CA LYS A 98 15.00 26.78 5.81
C LYS A 98 15.46 25.33 5.81
N LYS A 99 15.69 24.74 7.00
CA LYS A 99 16.05 23.32 7.08
C LYS A 99 14.93 22.41 6.62
N LEU A 100 13.69 22.75 6.95
CA LEU A 100 12.52 21.98 6.49
C LEU A 100 12.42 21.98 4.96
N GLU A 101 12.54 23.15 4.33
CA GLU A 101 12.54 23.30 2.87
C GLU A 101 13.69 22.51 2.20
N GLU A 102 14.91 22.65 2.72
CA GLU A 102 16.10 21.94 2.22
C GLU A 102 15.94 20.42 2.36
N PHE A 103 15.50 19.96 3.52
CA PHE A 103 15.29 18.53 3.78
C PHE A 103 14.20 17.96 2.88
N MET A 104 13.07 18.66 2.72
CA MET A 104 12.00 18.24 1.82
C MET A 104 12.47 18.23 0.35
N GLY A 105 13.28 19.22 -0.06
CA GLY A 105 13.83 19.30 -1.40
C GLY A 105 14.78 18.15 -1.75
N ASN A 106 15.59 17.71 -0.78
CA ASN A 106 16.57 16.64 -0.97
C ASN A 106 15.95 15.23 -0.94
N ASN A 107 14.72 15.07 -0.44
CA ASN A 107 14.07 13.76 -0.24
C ASN A 107 12.78 13.61 -1.07
N LYS A 108 12.65 14.32 -2.19
CA LYS A 108 11.40 14.34 -3.00
C LYS A 108 10.92 12.94 -3.42
N SER A 109 11.85 12.08 -3.86
CA SER A 109 11.55 10.71 -4.30
C SER A 109 11.02 9.81 -3.18
N ASP A 110 11.31 10.12 -1.92
CA ASP A 110 10.84 9.33 -0.79
C ASP A 110 9.36 9.58 -0.47
N PHE A 111 8.81 10.73 -0.87
CA PHE A 111 7.42 11.07 -0.58
C PHE A 111 6.43 10.10 -1.23
N ALA A 112 6.69 9.70 -2.48
CA ALA A 112 5.87 8.70 -3.17
C ALA A 112 5.78 7.40 -2.37
N MET A 113 6.92 6.93 -1.87
CA MET A 113 6.97 5.74 -1.02
C MET A 113 6.29 5.96 0.33
N MET A 114 6.57 7.07 1.02
CA MET A 114 5.95 7.38 2.31
C MET A 114 4.42 7.42 2.24
N MET A 115 3.86 7.95 1.15
CA MET A 115 2.41 7.94 0.89
C MET A 115 1.88 6.53 0.65
N PHE A 116 2.57 5.74 -0.18
CA PHE A 116 2.17 4.37 -0.49
C PHE A 116 2.20 3.45 0.75
N PHE A 117 3.16 3.65 1.63
CA PHE A 117 3.33 2.87 2.86
C PHE A 117 2.56 3.44 4.05
N GLY A 118 2.04 4.66 3.97
CA GLY A 118 1.32 5.32 5.07
C GLY A 118 2.22 5.77 6.22
N VAL A 119 3.52 5.99 5.94
CA VAL A 119 4.48 6.50 6.93
C VAL A 119 4.22 7.98 7.25
N MET A 120 3.75 8.72 6.24
CA MET A 120 3.53 10.16 6.30
C MET A 120 2.06 10.49 6.55
N ASN A 121 1.81 11.46 7.44
CA ASN A 121 0.48 12.03 7.64
C ASN A 121 0.26 13.22 6.68
N MET A 122 -0.70 13.09 5.77
CA MET A 122 -0.96 14.09 4.72
C MET A 122 -1.40 15.46 5.26
N MET A 123 -2.12 15.51 6.37
CA MET A 123 -2.53 16.77 7.00
C MET A 123 -1.32 17.51 7.60
N MET A 124 -0.43 16.77 8.27
CA MET A 124 0.82 17.33 8.78
C MET A 124 1.75 17.76 7.65
N PHE A 125 1.84 16.97 6.59
CA PHE A 125 2.63 17.30 5.41
C PHE A 125 2.11 18.57 4.71
N SER A 126 0.79 18.70 4.56
CA SER A 126 0.16 19.92 4.04
C SER A 126 0.46 21.15 4.91
N SER A 127 0.48 20.97 6.23
CA SER A 127 0.82 22.04 7.19
C SER A 127 2.29 22.45 7.08
N MET A 128 3.20 21.52 6.81
CA MET A 128 4.61 21.80 6.53
C MET A 128 4.79 22.65 5.26
N PHE A 129 4.07 22.35 4.18
CA PHE A 129 4.09 23.18 2.97
C PHE A 129 3.58 24.59 3.22
N SER A 130 2.46 24.72 3.95
CA SER A 130 1.94 26.03 4.34
C SER A 130 2.95 26.82 5.18
N MET A 131 3.75 26.15 6.01
CA MET A 131 4.77 26.78 6.84
C MET A 131 5.94 27.32 6.01
N ILE A 132 6.44 26.57 5.04
CA ILE A 132 7.53 26.99 4.15
C ILE A 132 7.07 27.91 3.01
N GLY A 133 5.76 28.02 2.78
CA GLY A 133 5.19 28.88 1.74
C GLY A 133 5.33 28.31 0.33
N ALA A 134 5.42 26.98 0.21
CA ALA A 134 5.57 26.28 -1.06
C ALA A 134 4.31 25.48 -1.43
N SER A 135 4.18 25.09 -2.70
CA SER A 135 3.09 24.22 -3.15
C SER A 135 3.47 22.75 -2.98
N MET A 136 2.52 21.91 -2.61
CA MET A 136 2.72 20.46 -2.55
C MET A 136 3.14 19.90 -3.92
N ASN A 137 2.61 20.45 -5.01
CA ASN A 137 2.94 20.04 -6.38
C ASN A 137 4.42 20.22 -6.74
N ASP A 138 5.14 21.11 -6.04
CA ASP A 138 6.57 21.36 -6.29
C ASP A 138 7.46 20.21 -5.78
N TYR A 139 6.89 19.35 -4.94
CA TYR A 139 7.59 18.25 -4.27
C TYR A 139 6.95 16.89 -4.55
N VAL A 140 5.63 16.86 -4.78
CA VAL A 140 4.87 15.67 -5.12
C VAL A 140 4.02 15.96 -6.35
N PRO A 141 4.51 15.63 -7.55
CA PRO A 141 3.73 15.69 -8.78
C PRO A 141 2.47 14.80 -8.70
N PRO A 142 1.34 15.22 -9.31
CA PRO A 142 0.09 14.45 -9.25
C PRO A 142 0.19 13.01 -9.77
N ASP A 143 1.07 12.75 -10.72
CA ASP A 143 1.34 11.42 -11.31
C ASP A 143 2.11 10.49 -10.36
N GLN A 144 2.71 11.03 -9.29
CA GLN A 144 3.41 10.25 -8.26
C GLN A 144 2.53 9.91 -7.05
N VAL A 145 1.27 10.36 -7.05
CA VAL A 145 0.30 10.03 -6.01
C VAL A 145 -0.23 8.62 -6.27
N PRO A 146 0.01 7.65 -5.37
CA PRO A 146 -0.40 6.27 -5.62
C PRO A 146 -1.94 6.12 -5.54
N PRO A 147 -2.54 5.20 -6.34
CA PRO A 147 -3.98 4.95 -6.29
C PRO A 147 -4.46 4.62 -4.87
N GLY A 148 -5.46 5.37 -4.39
CA GLY A 148 -6.03 5.18 -3.05
C GLY A 148 -5.28 5.91 -1.93
N ALA A 149 -4.24 6.70 -2.21
CA ALA A 149 -3.72 7.68 -1.26
C ALA A 149 -4.80 8.69 -0.83
N ASP A 150 -5.70 9.03 -1.75
CA ASP A 150 -6.82 9.94 -1.54
C ASP A 150 -7.79 9.44 -0.45
N ASN A 151 -7.98 8.12 -0.34
CA ASN A 151 -8.87 7.51 0.65
C ASN A 151 -8.29 7.54 2.07
N GLN A 152 -6.98 7.74 2.24
CA GLN A 152 -6.36 7.96 3.56
C GLN A 152 -6.73 9.33 4.16
N MET A 153 -7.38 10.21 3.38
CA MET A 153 -7.92 11.48 3.84
C MET A 153 -9.21 11.32 4.64
N SER A 154 -9.92 10.19 4.46
CA SER A 154 -11.23 9.90 5.08
C SER A 154 -11.19 8.90 6.25
N ASP A 155 -10.11 8.11 6.37
CA ASP A 155 -9.98 7.07 7.42
C ASP A 155 -9.13 7.49 8.63
N ALA A 156 -8.77 8.78 8.73
CA ALA A 156 -8.16 9.34 9.95
C ALA A 156 -9.22 9.57 11.05
N ASP A 157 -9.92 8.51 11.45
CA ASP A 157 -10.65 8.46 12.72
C ASP A 157 -9.64 8.16 13.84
N PRO A 158 -9.38 9.09 14.78
CA PRO A 158 -8.43 8.89 15.87
C PRO A 158 -9.11 8.06 16.96
N GLY A 159 -9.41 6.78 16.68
CA GLY A 159 -10.23 6.04 17.62
C GLY A 159 -10.53 4.60 17.30
N ASN A 160 -9.56 3.74 16.96
CA ASN A 160 -9.60 2.36 17.45
C ASN A 160 -8.25 1.63 17.40
N ASN A 161 -7.44 1.79 18.44
CA ASN A 161 -6.53 0.73 18.85
C ASN A 161 -7.35 -0.33 19.60
N GLY A 162 -7.75 -1.40 18.93
CA GLY A 162 -8.31 -2.57 19.61
C GLY A 162 -9.29 -3.38 18.76
N MET A 163 -8.83 -4.53 18.28
CA MET A 163 -9.47 -5.85 18.44
C MET A 163 -8.68 -6.81 17.54
N ASP A 164 -7.76 -7.57 18.11
CA ASP A 164 -8.00 -8.84 18.82
C ASP A 164 -7.76 -10.01 17.87
N GLY A 165 -6.69 -10.74 18.16
CA GLY A 165 -6.54 -12.09 17.67
C GLY A 165 -7.34 -13.01 18.58
N SER A 166 -8.41 -13.58 18.06
CA SER A 166 -8.99 -14.78 18.66
C SER A 166 -9.53 -15.72 17.59
N ASP A 167 -8.84 -16.85 17.53
CA ASP A 167 -9.23 -18.14 17.01
C ASP A 167 -10.64 -18.53 17.48
N SER A 168 -11.45 -19.12 16.59
CA SER A 168 -12.67 -19.88 16.93
C SER A 168 -13.17 -20.69 15.72
N GLY A 169 -12.72 -21.94 15.65
CA GLY A 169 -13.57 -23.14 15.61
C GLY A 169 -14.78 -23.20 14.66
N ASP A 170 -14.59 -23.91 13.55
CA ASP A 170 -15.18 -25.22 13.23
C ASP A 170 -16.58 -25.67 13.77
N TYR A 171 -17.30 -26.37 12.86
CA TYR A 171 -18.47 -27.27 12.97
C TYR A 171 -19.82 -26.83 13.58
N GLY A 172 -20.90 -27.08 12.82
CA GLY A 172 -22.24 -27.36 13.38
C GLY A 172 -23.41 -27.20 12.39
N GLY A 173 -23.82 -28.29 11.73
CA GLY A 173 -24.94 -28.31 10.78
C GLY A 173 -26.35 -28.19 11.40
N GLY A 174 -27.36 -28.04 10.54
CA GLY A 174 -28.77 -28.16 10.94
C GLY A 174 -29.76 -27.77 9.84
N LEU A 175 -30.24 -28.78 9.11
CA LEU A 175 -31.40 -28.73 8.23
C LEU A 175 -32.67 -28.31 8.99
N GLY A 176 -33.47 -27.42 8.42
CA GLY A 176 -34.78 -27.06 8.95
C GLY A 176 -35.66 -26.47 7.84
N GLY A 177 -36.50 -27.33 7.25
CA GLY A 177 -37.44 -26.95 6.19
C GLY A 177 -38.57 -26.04 6.68
N GLY A 178 -39.08 -25.23 5.76
CA GLY A 178 -40.26 -24.39 5.94
C GLY A 178 -40.80 -23.96 4.59
N LEU A 179 -41.59 -24.84 3.97
CA LEU A 179 -42.49 -24.51 2.87
C LEU A 179 -43.71 -23.81 3.47
N ASP A 180 -43.94 -22.56 3.08
CA ASP A 180 -45.19 -21.83 3.24
C ASP A 180 -45.27 -20.89 2.02
N GLY A 181 -46.15 -21.05 1.03
CA GLY A 181 -47.59 -21.21 1.15
C GLY A 181 -48.25 -19.93 0.61
N GLY A 182 -48.07 -19.62 -0.68
CA GLY A 182 -48.60 -18.39 -1.30
C GLY A 182 -49.18 -18.68 -2.68
N ILE A 183 -50.46 -19.05 -2.71
CA ILE A 183 -51.28 -19.23 -3.92
C ILE A 183 -52.27 -18.06 -3.97
N GLY A 184 -52.34 -17.37 -5.10
CA GLY A 184 -53.21 -16.22 -5.40
C GLY A 184 -52.42 -15.23 -6.25
N ASP A 185 -52.77 -14.88 -7.48
CA ASP A 185 -54.10 -14.65 -8.01
C ASP A 185 -54.12 -14.87 -9.54
N ILE A 186 -55.29 -15.25 -10.08
CA ILE A 186 -55.55 -15.47 -11.51
C ILE A 186 -56.44 -14.31 -11.98
N GLY A 187 -56.04 -13.58 -13.01
CA GLY A 187 -56.85 -12.50 -13.58
C GLY A 187 -56.56 -12.29 -15.07
N PHE A 188 -57.43 -12.91 -15.88
CA PHE A 188 -57.78 -12.71 -17.31
C PHE A 188 -56.75 -12.13 -18.29
#